data_AF-A0A2V8EAP0-F1
#
_entry.id   AF-A0A2V8EAP0-F1
#
_cell.length_a   1.000
_cell.length_b   1.000
_cell.length_c   1.000
_cell.angle_alpha   90.00
_cell.angle_beta   90.00
_cell.angle_gamma   90.00
#
_symmetry.space_group_name_H-M   'P 1'
#
loop_
_entity.id
_entity.type
_entity.pdbx_description
1 polymer ?
#
loop_
_entity_poly.entity_id
_entity_poly.type
_entity_poly.pdbx_seq_one_letter_code
_entity_poly.pdbx_strand_id
1 'polypeptide(L)'
;MVRIMFVLLLLAAVRDAAAQPPGRERVWIVPKAAWVHTLEDGGDIVRTAWSSTSSCAVVATETTIHVIDPSGHPLWKWNFHETNRLIQVSRFVSLAVSPKCDAVVIGGRTDYKYVWAADRRGRPAFFKTDGTPLLARFDLRGDTIAVVTGASFGYVFSPRLDLQWSGTLHDLPVKWPSQVALSSGRPGWDPSD
;
A
#
# COMPACT_ATOMS: atom_id res chain seq x y z
N MET A 1 -10.69 -8.40 -28.51
CA MET A 1 -11.17 -8.48 -27.12
C MET A 1 -10.04 -9.11 -26.31
N VAL A 2 -9.27 -8.32 -25.56
CA VAL A 2 -8.11 -8.81 -24.81
C VAL A 2 -8.59 -9.34 -23.47
N ARG A 3 -8.37 -10.64 -23.21
CA ARG A 3 -8.61 -11.27 -21.90
C ARG A 3 -7.35 -11.10 -21.07
N ILE A 4 -7.36 -10.19 -20.10
CA ILE A 4 -6.29 -10.06 -19.12
C ILE A 4 -6.64 -10.96 -17.94
N MET A 5 -5.88 -12.03 -17.75
CA MET A 5 -6.10 -13.06 -16.73
C MET A 5 -5.28 -12.73 -15.49
N PHE A 6 -5.94 -12.46 -14.36
CA PHE A 6 -5.28 -12.29 -13.06
C PHE A 6 -5.31 -13.60 -12.27
N VAL A 7 -4.11 -14.09 -11.91
CA VAL A 7 -3.93 -15.16 -10.94
C VAL A 7 -3.45 -14.49 -9.66
N LEU A 8 -4.39 -14.14 -8.77
CA LEU A 8 -4.04 -13.72 -7.42
C LEU A 8 -3.79 -14.99 -6.59
N LEU A 9 -2.51 -15.25 -6.32
CA LEU A 9 -2.07 -16.36 -5.50
C LEU A 9 -2.27 -16.02 -4.03
N LEU A 10 -3.47 -16.27 -3.51
CA LEU A 10 -3.66 -16.40 -2.06
C LEU A 10 -2.98 -17.70 -1.63
N LEU A 11 -1.94 -17.57 -0.81
CA LEU A 11 -1.41 -18.68 0.00
C LEU A 11 -2.48 -19.08 1.02
N ALA A 12 -3.51 -19.78 0.58
CA ALA A 12 -4.29 -20.61 1.47
C ALA A 12 -3.50 -21.91 1.65
N ALA A 13 -3.23 -22.24 2.92
CA ALA A 13 -2.52 -23.41 3.44
C ALA A 13 -1.00 -23.18 3.65
N VAL A 14 -0.39 -23.53 4.79
CA VAL A 14 -0.69 -24.60 5.75
C VAL A 14 -0.13 -24.21 7.14
N ARG A 15 -0.93 -24.34 8.20
CA ARG A 15 -0.49 -24.16 9.61
C ARG A 15 0.40 -25.31 10.13
N ASP A 16 0.73 -26.29 9.29
CA ASP A 16 1.39 -27.56 9.67
C ASP A 16 2.75 -27.81 8.98
N ALA A 17 3.48 -26.77 8.56
CA ALA A 17 4.81 -26.97 7.97
C ALA A 17 5.94 -27.18 9.00
N ALA A 18 5.67 -27.13 10.31
CA ALA A 18 6.72 -27.09 11.33
C ALA A 18 7.06 -28.46 11.98
N ALA A 19 6.43 -29.57 11.58
CA ALA A 19 6.74 -30.88 12.18
C ALA A 19 6.56 -32.03 11.18
N GLN A 20 7.41 -32.12 10.15
CA GLN A 20 7.44 -33.29 9.27
C GLN A 20 8.80 -34.04 9.44
N PRO A 21 8.81 -35.30 9.90
CA PRO A 21 10.04 -36.10 10.00
C PRO A 21 10.60 -36.44 8.61
N PRO A 22 11.92 -36.69 8.48
CA PRO A 22 12.57 -36.99 7.21
C PRO A 22 12.06 -38.32 6.63
N GLY A 23 11.58 -38.31 5.37
CA GLY A 23 11.22 -39.53 4.65
C GLY A 23 9.96 -39.49 3.77
N ARG A 24 9.19 -38.40 3.73
CA ARG A 24 8.04 -38.26 2.82
C ARG A 24 8.37 -37.35 1.63
N GLU A 25 7.97 -37.81 0.45
CA GLU A 25 8.05 -37.11 -0.84
C GLU A 25 7.58 -35.65 -0.72
N ARG A 26 8.31 -34.70 -1.32
CA ARG A 26 7.96 -33.27 -1.27
C ARG A 26 6.62 -33.08 -1.98
N VAL A 27 5.55 -32.87 -1.21
CA VAL A 27 4.26 -32.44 -1.76
C VAL A 27 4.42 -31.00 -2.21
N TRP A 28 4.60 -30.79 -3.52
CA TRP A 28 4.56 -29.47 -4.11
C TRP A 28 3.13 -28.97 -4.07
N ILE A 29 2.84 -28.00 -3.20
CA ILE A 29 1.59 -27.27 -3.23
C ILE A 29 1.64 -26.40 -4.50
N VAL A 30 0.86 -26.75 -5.52
CA VAL A 30 0.63 -25.89 -6.68
C VAL A 30 -0.45 -24.89 -6.27
N PRO A 31 -0.10 -23.61 -6.05
CA PRO A 31 -1.08 -22.65 -5.59
C PRO A 31 -2.08 -22.35 -6.71
N LYS A 32 -3.37 -22.35 -6.36
CA LYS A 32 -4.48 -22.10 -7.28
C LYS A 32 -5.01 -20.68 -7.09
N ALA A 33 -5.47 -20.06 -8.17
CA ALA A 33 -6.18 -18.79 -8.05
C ALA A 33 -7.41 -18.96 -7.17
N ALA A 34 -7.56 -18.10 -6.16
CA ALA A 34 -8.77 -18.07 -5.34
C ALA A 34 -9.96 -17.49 -6.14
N TRP A 35 -9.68 -16.56 -7.05
CA TRP A 35 -10.63 -15.96 -7.96
C TRP A 35 -9.90 -15.33 -9.15
N VAL A 36 -10.66 -15.08 -10.22
CA VAL A 36 -10.22 -14.32 -11.40
C VAL A 36 -11.25 -13.25 -11.66
N HIS A 37 -10.81 -12.01 -11.81
CA HIS A 37 -11.68 -10.86 -12.02
C HIS A 37 -11.26 -10.12 -13.30
N THR A 38 -12.25 -9.67 -14.07
CA THR A 38 -12.02 -8.84 -15.26
C THR A 38 -12.39 -7.41 -14.92
N LEU A 39 -11.45 -6.47 -15.10
CA LEU A 39 -11.72 -5.06 -14.87
C LEU A 39 -12.55 -4.46 -16.01
N GLU A 40 -13.44 -3.53 -15.67
CA GLU A 40 -14.38 -2.91 -16.61
C GLU A 40 -13.72 -1.96 -17.61
N ASP A 41 -12.62 -1.33 -17.25
CA ASP A 41 -11.96 -0.26 -18.03
C ASP A 41 -11.02 -0.80 -19.12
N GLY A 42 -10.79 -2.12 -19.17
CA GLY A 42 -10.02 -2.80 -20.22
C GLY A 42 -8.55 -2.39 -20.35
N GLY A 43 -8.06 -1.54 -19.44
CA GLY A 43 -6.69 -1.04 -19.44
C GLY A 43 -5.68 -2.06 -18.94
N ASP A 44 -4.43 -1.92 -19.38
CA ASP A 44 -3.33 -2.74 -18.89
C ASP A 44 -3.08 -2.46 -17.40
N ILE A 45 -2.90 -3.52 -16.63
CA ILE A 45 -2.58 -3.39 -15.22
C ILE A 45 -1.10 -3.07 -15.07
N VAL A 46 -0.84 -1.89 -14.51
CA VAL A 46 0.52 -1.33 -14.40
C VAL A 46 1.08 -1.44 -12.99
N ARG A 47 0.23 -1.58 -11.97
CA ARG A 47 0.65 -1.67 -10.57
C ARG A 47 -0.39 -2.35 -9.71
N THR A 48 0.07 -3.05 -8.67
CA THR A 48 -0.78 -3.60 -7.62
C THR A 48 -0.16 -3.37 -6.25
N ALA A 49 -0.98 -3.32 -5.21
CA ALA A 49 -0.52 -3.30 -3.83
C ALA A 49 -1.58 -3.91 -2.90
N TRP A 50 -1.14 -4.50 -1.80
CA TRP A 50 -2.01 -4.91 -0.71
C TRP A 50 -2.02 -3.87 0.39
N SER A 51 -3.16 -3.74 1.07
CA SER A 51 -3.22 -3.12 2.40
C SER A 51 -2.33 -3.89 3.38
N SER A 52 -1.77 -3.19 4.37
CA SER A 52 -0.88 -3.81 5.37
C SER A 52 -1.59 -4.86 6.24
N THR A 53 -2.92 -4.82 6.30
CA THR A 53 -3.79 -5.76 7.03
C THR A 53 -4.37 -6.85 6.13
N SER A 54 -4.01 -6.87 4.84
CA SER A 54 -4.57 -7.80 3.84
C SER A 54 -6.10 -7.75 3.73
N SER A 55 -6.73 -6.65 4.14
CA SER A 55 -8.18 -6.43 4.10
C SER A 55 -8.68 -6.03 2.71
N CYS A 56 -7.79 -5.63 1.81
CA CYS A 56 -8.05 -5.34 0.40
C CYS A 56 -6.74 -5.24 -0.38
N ALA A 57 -6.88 -5.35 -1.69
CA ALA A 57 -5.86 -5.05 -2.68
C ALA A 57 -6.29 -3.86 -3.54
N VAL A 58 -5.31 -3.18 -4.10
CA VAL A 58 -5.50 -2.21 -5.18
C VAL A 58 -4.84 -2.69 -6.45
N VAL A 59 -5.54 -2.45 -7.54
CA VAL A 59 -5.12 -2.75 -8.90
C VAL A 59 -5.24 -1.46 -9.69
N ALA A 60 -4.11 -0.94 -10.15
CA ALA A 60 -4.07 0.24 -10.98
C ALA A 60 -3.89 -0.15 -12.45
N THR A 61 -4.77 0.38 -13.29
CA THR A 61 -4.58 0.47 -14.73
C THR A 61 -3.88 1.78 -15.08
N GLU A 62 -3.71 2.05 -16.37
CA GLU A 62 -3.17 3.33 -16.84
C GLU A 62 -4.04 4.54 -16.49
N THR A 63 -5.32 4.34 -16.14
CA THR A 63 -6.29 5.44 -15.96
C THR A 63 -7.09 5.36 -14.65
N THR A 64 -7.20 4.16 -14.07
CA THR A 64 -8.10 3.90 -12.95
C THR A 64 -7.42 3.09 -11.86
N ILE A 65 -7.72 3.39 -10.61
CA ILE A 65 -7.42 2.53 -9.47
C ILE A 65 -8.69 1.79 -9.06
N HIS A 66 -8.60 0.47 -8.97
CA HIS A 66 -9.66 -0.41 -8.47
C HIS A 66 -9.25 -0.92 -7.08
N VAL A 67 -10.16 -0.80 -6.11
CA VAL A 67 -9.98 -1.36 -4.77
C VAL A 67 -10.88 -2.57 -4.63
N ILE A 68 -10.30 -3.72 -4.28
CA ILE A 68 -10.95 -5.03 -4.30
C ILE A 68 -10.73 -5.71 -2.95
N ASP A 69 -11.77 -6.33 -2.41
CA ASP A 69 -11.67 -7.13 -1.20
C ASP A 69 -10.90 -8.46 -1.44
N PRO A 70 -10.55 -9.22 -0.38
CA PRO A 70 -9.76 -10.44 -0.51
C PRO A 70 -10.50 -11.58 -1.23
N SER A 71 -11.83 -11.49 -1.32
CA SER A 71 -12.68 -12.45 -2.04
C SER A 71 -12.87 -12.10 -3.52
N GLY A 72 -12.34 -10.97 -3.97
CA GLY A 72 -12.40 -10.54 -5.37
C GLY A 72 -13.57 -9.61 -5.69
N HIS A 73 -14.33 -9.15 -4.68
CA HIS A 73 -15.40 -8.19 -4.92
C HIS A 73 -14.87 -6.76 -5.01
N PRO A 74 -15.24 -5.99 -6.05
CA PRO A 74 -14.92 -4.58 -6.12
C PRO A 74 -15.55 -3.79 -4.97
N LEU A 75 -14.74 -3.01 -4.27
CA LEU A 75 -15.20 -2.11 -3.20
C LEU A 75 -15.51 -0.72 -3.74
N TRP A 76 -14.60 -0.16 -4.54
CA TRP A 76 -14.76 1.12 -5.22
C TRP A 76 -13.64 1.30 -6.26
N LYS A 77 -13.79 2.32 -7.11
CA LYS A 77 -12.79 2.71 -8.11
C LYS A 77 -12.62 4.22 -8.17
N TRP A 78 -11.47 4.66 -8.65
CA TRP A 78 -11.17 6.06 -8.90
C TRP A 78 -10.50 6.22 -10.26
N ASN A 79 -11.18 6.90 -11.19
CA ASN A 79 -10.61 7.32 -12.46
C ASN A 79 -9.76 8.58 -12.22
N PHE A 80 -8.46 8.40 -12.05
CA PHE A 80 -7.56 9.51 -11.77
C PHE A 80 -7.30 10.37 -13.02
N HIS A 81 -7.49 9.81 -14.23
CA HIS A 81 -7.39 10.56 -15.47
C HIS A 81 -8.50 11.63 -15.63
N GLU A 82 -9.70 11.35 -15.11
CA GLU A 82 -10.77 12.35 -15.02
C GLU A 82 -10.46 13.45 -13.99
N THR A 83 -9.69 13.11 -12.95
CA THR A 83 -9.25 14.11 -11.96
C THR A 83 -8.15 15.01 -12.54
N ASN A 84 -7.10 14.40 -13.08
CA ASN A 84 -5.99 15.11 -13.70
C ASN A 84 -5.22 14.14 -14.61
N ARG A 85 -5.17 14.46 -15.92
CA ARG A 85 -4.47 13.66 -16.94
C ARG A 85 -2.95 13.60 -16.77
N LEU A 86 -2.38 14.40 -15.88
CA LEU A 86 -0.95 14.37 -15.53
C LEU A 86 -0.65 13.32 -14.46
N ILE A 87 -1.68 12.75 -13.82
CA ILE A 87 -1.49 11.61 -12.93
C ILE A 87 -1.16 10.39 -13.78
N GLN A 88 0.03 9.84 -13.61
CA GLN A 88 0.48 8.64 -14.31
C GLN A 88 0.90 7.59 -13.29
N VAL A 89 0.20 6.46 -13.29
CA VAL A 89 0.63 5.28 -12.54
C VAL A 89 1.46 4.40 -13.47
N SER A 90 2.58 3.89 -12.96
CA SER A 90 3.45 2.97 -13.69
C SER A 90 4.05 1.94 -12.74
N ARG A 91 4.78 0.98 -13.30
CA ARG A 91 5.47 -0.06 -12.52
C ARG A 91 6.47 0.49 -11.50
N PHE A 92 6.94 1.73 -11.67
CA PHE A 92 7.94 2.35 -10.80
C PHE A 92 7.35 3.35 -9.79
N VAL A 93 6.06 3.62 -9.88
CA VAL A 93 5.36 4.54 -8.99
C VAL A 93 4.97 3.84 -7.69
N SER A 94 5.08 4.57 -6.58
CA SER A 94 4.52 4.11 -5.32
C SER A 94 2.99 4.10 -5.39
N LEU A 95 2.38 3.00 -4.96
CA LEU A 95 0.94 2.84 -4.82
C LEU A 95 0.69 2.16 -3.47
N ALA A 96 -0.21 2.71 -2.67
CA ALA A 96 -0.66 2.09 -1.43
C ALA A 96 -2.15 2.33 -1.19
N VAL A 97 -2.75 1.47 -0.37
CA VAL A 97 -4.15 1.53 0.05
C VAL A 97 -4.22 1.46 1.56
N SER A 98 -5.17 2.20 2.14
CA SER A 98 -5.37 2.23 3.58
C SER A 98 -5.81 0.85 4.10
N PRO A 99 -5.45 0.48 5.35
CA PRO A 99 -5.98 -0.71 6.02
C PRO A 99 -7.51 -0.77 6.09
N LYS A 100 -8.16 0.39 6.12
CA LYS A 100 -9.63 0.55 6.12
C LYS A 100 -10.23 0.45 4.71
N CYS A 101 -9.39 0.28 3.68
CA CYS A 101 -9.80 0.14 2.28
C CYS A 101 -10.63 1.33 1.78
N ASP A 102 -10.42 2.51 2.34
CA ASP A 102 -11.22 3.71 2.11
C ASP A 102 -10.42 4.88 1.52
N ALA A 103 -9.10 4.70 1.36
CA ALA A 103 -8.21 5.67 0.73
C ALA A 103 -7.08 4.98 -0.02
N VAL A 104 -6.60 5.64 -1.08
CA VAL A 104 -5.39 5.26 -1.82
C VAL A 104 -4.44 6.43 -1.88
N VAL A 105 -3.15 6.14 -2.00
CA VAL A 105 -2.10 7.12 -2.24
C VAL A 105 -1.18 6.66 -3.36
N ILE A 106 -0.81 7.60 -4.21
CA ILE A 106 0.08 7.41 -5.36
C ILE A 106 1.20 8.46 -5.34
N GLY A 107 2.42 8.00 -5.57
CA GLY A 107 3.58 8.86 -5.79
C GLY A 107 3.64 9.35 -7.23
N GLY A 108 3.96 10.61 -7.44
CA GLY A 108 4.21 11.18 -8.76
C GLY A 108 5.62 10.83 -9.27
N ARG A 109 5.90 11.22 -10.51
CA ARG A 109 7.13 10.92 -11.23
C ARG A 109 8.19 12.03 -11.07
N THR A 110 9.35 11.87 -11.71
CA THR A 110 10.47 12.81 -11.62
C THR A 110 10.19 14.19 -12.19
N ASP A 111 9.43 14.22 -13.28
CA ASP A 111 8.87 15.40 -13.93
C ASP A 111 7.67 15.99 -13.17
N TYR A 112 7.08 15.20 -12.27
CA TYR A 112 5.85 15.55 -11.56
C TYR A 112 5.91 15.13 -10.08
N LYS A 113 6.67 15.93 -9.29
CA LYS A 113 6.98 15.73 -7.85
C LYS A 113 5.77 15.96 -6.93
N TYR A 114 4.69 15.24 -7.17
CA TYR A 114 3.45 15.32 -6.41
C TYR A 114 3.12 14.00 -5.77
N VAL A 115 2.48 14.01 -4.62
CA VAL A 115 1.75 12.86 -4.09
C VAL A 115 0.27 13.15 -4.30
N TRP A 116 -0.50 12.14 -4.71
CA TRP A 116 -1.96 12.24 -4.77
C TRP A 116 -2.57 11.20 -3.87
N ALA A 117 -3.70 11.56 -3.25
CA ALA A 117 -4.54 10.64 -2.52
C ALA A 117 -5.98 10.79 -3.00
N ALA A 118 -6.75 9.73 -2.86
CA ALA A 118 -8.20 9.80 -3.04
C ALA A 118 -8.89 8.93 -2.00
N ASP A 119 -10.05 9.41 -1.53
CA ASP A 119 -10.93 8.60 -0.69
C ASP A 119 -11.90 7.74 -1.53
N ARG A 120 -12.65 6.86 -0.86
CA ARG A 120 -13.64 5.97 -1.49
C ARG A 120 -14.77 6.68 -2.26
N ARG A 121 -14.90 8.00 -2.13
CA ARG A 121 -15.85 8.81 -2.89
C ARG A 121 -15.19 9.47 -4.10
N GLY A 122 -13.93 9.12 -4.38
CA GLY A 122 -13.14 9.70 -5.45
C GLY A 122 -12.70 11.13 -5.17
N ARG A 123 -12.78 11.63 -3.93
CA ARG A 123 -12.36 13.00 -3.62
C ARG A 123 -10.85 13.06 -3.56
N PRO A 124 -10.20 13.82 -4.47
CA PRO A 124 -8.76 13.85 -4.56
C PRO A 124 -8.16 14.86 -3.57
N ALA A 125 -6.94 14.60 -3.17
CA ALA A 125 -6.02 15.54 -2.54
C ALA A 125 -4.65 15.41 -3.19
N PHE A 126 -3.84 16.46 -3.13
CA PHE A 126 -2.47 16.41 -3.64
C PHE A 126 -1.53 17.28 -2.81
N PHE A 127 -0.25 16.94 -2.84
CA PHE A 127 0.82 17.71 -2.21
C PHE A 127 2.07 17.69 -3.09
N LYS A 128 2.71 18.84 -3.28
CA LYS A 128 3.97 18.94 -4.01
C LYS A 128 5.14 18.69 -3.06
N THR A 129 5.96 17.68 -3.34
CA THR A 129 7.10 17.31 -2.50
C THR A 129 8.41 17.92 -3.01
N ASP A 130 9.33 18.13 -2.07
CA ASP A 130 10.74 18.33 -2.37
C ASP A 130 11.40 16.99 -2.74
N GLY A 131 11.71 16.86 -4.02
CA GLY A 131 12.19 15.61 -4.63
C GLY A 131 11.06 14.71 -5.12
N THR A 132 11.43 13.68 -5.88
CA THR A 132 10.48 12.72 -6.45
C THR A 132 10.03 11.73 -5.39
N PRO A 133 8.71 11.56 -5.14
CA PRO A 133 8.21 10.53 -4.24
C PRO A 133 8.66 9.15 -4.71
N LEU A 134 9.36 8.41 -3.85
CA LEU A 134 9.82 7.06 -4.14
C LEU A 134 8.93 6.01 -3.48
N LEU A 135 8.43 6.31 -2.29
CA LEU A 135 7.57 5.41 -1.53
C LEU A 135 6.55 6.21 -0.73
N ALA A 136 5.34 5.69 -0.69
CA ALA A 136 4.21 6.14 0.13
C ALA A 136 3.60 4.92 0.81
N ARG A 137 3.37 4.99 2.11
CA ARG A 137 2.75 3.91 2.91
C ARG A 137 1.80 4.50 3.93
N PHE A 138 0.66 3.82 4.12
CA PHE A 138 -0.18 4.05 5.27
C PHE A 138 0.43 3.40 6.51
N ASP A 139 0.18 3.98 7.68
CA ASP A 139 0.39 3.28 8.95
C ASP A 139 -0.59 2.10 9.11
N LEU A 140 -0.40 1.31 10.16
CA LEU A 140 -1.24 0.13 10.44
C LEU A 140 -2.70 0.47 10.76
N ARG A 141 -3.01 1.71 11.13
CA ARG A 141 -4.36 2.18 11.46
C ARG A 141 -5.05 2.87 10.27
N GLY A 142 -4.29 3.23 9.25
CA GLY A 142 -4.72 4.08 8.14
C GLY A 142 -4.92 5.54 8.54
N ASP A 143 -4.32 6.00 9.64
CA ASP A 143 -4.54 7.36 10.16
C ASP A 143 -3.47 8.33 9.64
N THR A 144 -2.34 7.81 9.14
CA THR A 144 -1.26 8.60 8.56
C THR A 144 -0.68 7.96 7.30
N ILE A 145 -0.08 8.79 6.45
CA ILE A 145 0.71 8.40 5.28
C ILE A 145 2.13 8.89 5.47
N ALA A 146 3.10 7.98 5.44
CA ALA A 146 4.52 8.33 5.33
C ALA A 146 4.93 8.36 3.85
N VAL A 147 5.60 9.42 3.42
CA VAL A 147 6.19 9.55 2.08
C VAL A 147 7.67 9.87 2.20
N VAL A 148 8.49 9.22 1.38
CA VAL A 148 9.92 9.53 1.25
C VAL A 148 10.27 9.83 -0.21
N THR A 149 11.23 10.73 -0.41
CA THR A 149 11.61 11.20 -1.74
C THR A 149 13.07 10.88 -2.07
N GLY A 150 13.39 10.92 -3.37
CA GLY A 150 14.77 10.75 -3.85
C GLY A 150 15.71 11.89 -3.48
N ALA A 151 15.20 12.98 -2.90
CA ALA A 151 16.00 14.08 -2.35
C ALA A 151 16.31 13.88 -0.86
N SER A 152 16.07 12.68 -0.30
CA SER A 152 16.24 12.38 1.12
C SER A 152 15.35 13.24 2.05
N PHE A 153 14.17 13.62 1.57
CA PHE A 153 13.12 14.24 2.39
C PHE A 153 12.06 13.21 2.77
N GLY A 154 11.50 13.41 3.96
CA GLY A 154 10.38 12.66 4.49
C GLY A 154 9.18 13.56 4.77
N TYR A 155 7.99 12.98 4.67
CA TYR A 155 6.72 13.63 5.00
C TYR A 155 5.83 12.65 5.75
N VAL A 156 5.07 13.16 6.71
CA VAL A 156 3.94 12.47 7.33
C VAL A 156 2.70 13.31 7.08
N PHE A 157 1.67 12.67 6.55
CA PHE A 157 0.40 13.30 6.22
C PHE A 157 -0.77 12.61 6.90
N SER A 158 -1.90 13.32 7.01
CA SER A 158 -3.22 12.68 7.11
C SER A 158 -3.54 11.90 5.82
N PRO A 159 -4.58 11.03 5.80
CA PRO A 159 -5.02 10.35 4.58
C PRO A 159 -5.51 11.30 3.48
N ARG A 160 -5.78 12.56 3.82
CA ARG A 160 -6.17 13.63 2.89
C ARG A 160 -4.99 14.53 2.49
N LEU A 161 -3.76 14.10 2.77
CA LEU A 161 -2.54 14.85 2.49
C LEU A 161 -2.41 16.17 3.24
N ASP A 162 -3.07 16.31 4.39
CA ASP A 162 -2.76 17.40 5.32
C ASP A 162 -1.40 17.13 5.96
N LEU A 163 -0.45 18.05 5.81
CA LEU A 163 0.91 17.88 6.30
C LEU A 163 0.93 17.91 7.83
N GLN A 164 1.45 16.83 8.43
CA GLN A 164 1.63 16.71 9.89
C GLN A 164 3.11 16.86 10.27
N TRP A 165 4.03 16.45 9.40
CA TRP A 165 5.46 16.60 9.60
C TRP A 165 6.21 16.56 8.27
N SER A 166 7.30 17.32 8.14
CA SER A 166 8.27 17.22 7.05
C SER A 166 9.68 17.49 7.54
N GLY A 167 10.68 16.85 6.93
CA GLY A 167 12.07 17.06 7.27
C GLY A 167 13.01 16.17 6.47
N THR A 168 14.26 16.09 6.90
CA THR A 168 15.22 15.14 6.33
C THR A 168 14.82 13.72 6.69
N LEU A 169 15.17 12.74 5.85
CA LEU A 169 14.81 11.34 6.09
C LEU A 169 15.41 10.80 7.41
N HIS A 170 16.54 11.35 7.87
CA HIS A 170 17.15 10.97 9.15
C HIS A 170 16.24 11.32 10.33
N ASP A 171 15.46 12.39 10.23
CA ASP A 171 14.60 12.90 11.30
C ASP A 171 13.17 12.36 11.20
N LEU A 172 12.89 11.44 10.26
CA LEU A 172 11.55 10.91 10.03
C LEU A 172 11.02 10.26 11.32
N PRO A 173 9.86 10.71 11.86
CA PRO A 173 9.35 10.27 13.16
C PRO A 173 8.66 8.91 13.08
N VAL A 174 9.31 7.91 12.46
CA VAL A 174 8.86 6.53 12.42
C VAL A 174 9.36 5.81 13.66
N LYS A 175 8.43 5.23 14.42
CA LYS A 175 8.74 4.27 15.48
C LYS A 175 8.49 2.87 14.95
N TRP A 176 9.52 2.02 14.97
CA TRP A 176 9.37 0.59 14.72
C TRP A 176 8.56 -0.07 15.85
N PRO A 177 7.77 -1.12 15.59
CA PRO A 177 7.03 -1.82 16.64
C PRO A 177 7.91 -2.26 17.83
N SER A 178 9.16 -2.64 17.58
CA SER A 178 10.16 -2.94 18.61
C SER A 178 10.49 -1.74 19.52
N GLN A 179 10.49 -0.53 18.98
CA GLN A 179 10.74 0.71 19.73
C GLN A 179 9.51 1.16 20.55
N VAL A 180 8.31 0.78 20.14
CA VAL A 180 7.07 1.01 20.90
C VAL A 180 6.99 0.07 22.11
N ALA A 181 7.43 -1.19 21.97
CA ALA A 181 7.47 -2.15 23.07
C ALA A 181 8.46 -1.75 24.18
N LEU A 182 9.59 -1.13 23.83
CA LEU A 182 10.59 -0.65 24.80
C LEU A 182 10.17 0.63 25.54
N SER A 183 9.34 1.47 24.92
CA SER A 183 8.85 2.71 25.54
C SER A 183 7.59 2.52 26.41
N SER A 184 7.04 1.29 26.45
CA SER A 184 5.95 0.89 27.33
C SER A 184 6.41 0.03 28.53
N GLY A 185 7.73 -0.08 28.74
CA GLY A 185 8.31 -0.64 29.96
C GLY A 185 7.91 0.18 31.19
N ARG A 186 7.35 -0.49 32.19
CA ARG A 186 6.85 0.07 33.47
C ARG A 186 7.85 1.06 34.11
N PRO A 187 7.37 2.12 34.80
CA PRO A 187 8.23 2.88 35.71
C PRO A 187 8.58 2.01 36.92
N GLY A 188 9.87 1.96 37.26
CA GLY A 188 10.36 1.49 38.56
C GLY A 188 10.71 0.00 38.61
N TRP A 189 11.98 -0.30 38.34
CA TRP A 189 12.69 -1.31 39.13
C TRP A 189 14.12 -0.82 39.35
N ASP A 190 14.37 -0.33 40.56
CA ASP A 190 15.70 -0.03 41.08
C ASP A 190 16.23 -1.30 41.76
N PRO A 191 17.39 -1.86 41.37
CA PRO A 191 17.95 -3.06 42.00
C PRO A 191 18.59 -2.81 43.37
N SER A 192 18.37 -1.66 44.02
CA SER A 192 19.09 -1.26 45.23
C SER A 192 18.25 -1.03 46.49
N ASP A 193 17.20 -1.83 46.69
CA ASP A 193 16.52 -2.02 47.99
C ASP A 193 16.45 -3.51 48.40
#